data_AF-A0A9P7KMQ2-F1
#
_entry.id   AF-A0A9P7KMQ2-F1
#
_cell.length_a   1.000
_cell.length_b   1.000
_cell.length_c   1.000
_cell.angle_alpha   90.00
_cell.angle_beta   90.00
_cell.angle_gamma   90.00
#
_symmetry.space_group_name_H-M   'P 1'
#
loop_
_entity.id
_entity.type
_entity.pdbx_description
1 polymer ?
#
loop_
_entity_poly.entity_id
_entity_poly.type
_entity_poly.pdbx_seq_one_letter_code
_entity_poly.pdbx_strand_id
1 'polypeptide(L)'
;MATATKALSDIFTLTSAFSLAGVLGVYLVAYLGAHTFLPKNARRTERWTFIWLAFDALIHFSFEGSFLWLSVFGRQVNTSTGPFAAMWREYAAADFRWGFADPTVVSLELLTVLGAGPLCCYILYLLARGDHARHYWIVVLSTAEIYGGCVCNG
;
A
#
# COMPACT_ATOMS: atom_id res chain seq x y z
N MET A 1 33.47 17.69 -2.47
CA MET A 1 32.95 16.65 -1.54
C MET A 1 31.72 17.13 -0.76
N ALA A 2 31.73 18.30 -0.11
CA ALA A 2 30.60 18.81 0.70
C ALA A 2 29.27 19.05 -0.08
N THR A 3 29.35 19.44 -1.35
CA THR A 3 28.16 19.67 -2.20
C THR A 3 27.45 18.38 -2.59
N ALA A 4 28.21 17.30 -2.78
CA ALA A 4 27.68 15.99 -3.15
C ALA A 4 27.00 15.30 -1.94
N THR A 5 27.56 15.44 -0.74
CA THR A 5 26.93 14.95 0.49
C THR A 5 25.64 15.68 0.82
N LYS A 6 25.57 17.00 0.55
CA LYS A 6 24.34 17.79 0.69
C LYS A 6 23.26 17.36 -0.31
N ALA A 7 23.63 17.17 -1.58
CA ALA A 7 22.70 16.69 -2.59
C ALA A 7 22.16 15.28 -2.30
N LEU A 8 22.96 14.39 -1.71
CA LEU A 8 22.50 13.07 -1.29
C LEU A 8 21.54 13.14 -0.09
N SER A 9 21.82 13.97 0.91
CA SER A 9 20.91 14.16 2.04
C SER A 9 19.59 14.82 1.65
N ASP A 10 19.59 15.61 0.58
CA ASP A 10 18.37 16.22 0.03
C ASP A 10 17.49 15.21 -0.71
N ILE A 11 18.09 14.16 -1.31
CA ILE A 11 17.34 13.11 -2.07
C ILE A 11 16.98 11.91 -1.19
N PHE A 12 17.83 11.56 -0.21
CA PHE A 12 17.60 10.43 0.68
C PHE A 12 17.57 10.91 2.14
N THR A 13 16.36 11.20 2.61
CA THR A 13 16.13 11.71 3.96
C THR A 13 15.97 10.55 4.96
N LEU A 14 15.95 10.90 6.24
CA LEU A 14 15.60 9.95 7.30
C LEU A 14 14.18 9.40 7.14
N THR A 15 13.24 10.21 6.65
CA THR A 15 11.87 9.78 6.35
C THR A 15 11.88 8.75 5.22
N SER A 16 12.65 8.98 4.15
CA SER A 16 12.76 8.03 3.04
C SER A 16 13.36 6.69 3.51
N ALA A 17 14.36 6.74 4.40
CA ALA A 17 14.94 5.54 5.00
C ALA A 17 13.91 4.75 5.84
N PHE A 18 13.13 5.42 6.69
CA PHE A 18 12.07 4.78 7.46
C PHE A 18 10.93 4.26 6.59
N SER A 19 10.59 4.98 5.52
CA SER A 19 9.55 4.57 4.56
C SER A 19 9.97 3.30 3.83
N LEU A 20 11.23 3.23 3.38
CA LEU A 20 11.80 2.03 2.77
C LEU A 20 11.82 0.85 3.76
N ALA A 21 12.26 1.08 5.00
CA ALA A 21 12.23 0.06 6.04
C ALA A 21 10.80 -0.43 6.32
N GLY A 22 9.82 0.47 6.31
CA GLY A 22 8.40 0.13 6.47
C GLY A 22 7.90 -0.79 5.36
N VAL A 23 8.15 -0.44 4.10
CA VAL A 23 7.78 -1.27 2.94
C VAL A 23 8.45 -2.64 2.99
N LEU A 24 9.74 -2.71 3.33
CA LEU A 24 10.45 -3.97 3.53
C LEU A 24 9.87 -4.80 4.69
N GLY A 25 9.45 -4.13 5.76
CA GLY A 25 8.76 -4.76 6.89
C GLY A 25 7.43 -5.38 6.45
N VAL A 26 6.62 -4.65 5.68
CA VAL A 26 5.37 -5.17 5.10
C VAL A 26 5.63 -6.38 4.21
N TYR A 27 6.63 -6.29 3.32
CA TYR A 27 7.05 -7.43 2.49
C TYR A 27 7.48 -8.64 3.33
N LEU A 28 8.26 -8.42 4.39
CA LEU A 28 8.68 -9.49 5.29
C LEU A 28 7.48 -10.16 5.96
N VAL A 29 6.50 -9.39 6.46
CA VAL A 29 5.27 -9.94 7.05
C VAL A 29 4.50 -10.77 6.01
N ALA A 30 4.34 -10.28 4.79
CA ALA A 30 3.68 -11.01 3.70
C ALA A 30 4.42 -12.30 3.34
N TYR A 31 5.75 -12.25 3.25
CA TYR A 31 6.62 -13.40 2.98
C TYR A 31 6.50 -14.47 4.08
N LEU A 32 6.61 -14.07 5.34
CA LEU A 32 6.45 -14.97 6.49
C LEU A 32 5.03 -15.55 6.53
N GLY A 33 4.01 -14.75 6.25
CA GLY A 33 2.63 -15.20 6.09
C GLY A 33 2.50 -16.34 5.07
N ALA A 34 3.07 -16.17 3.88
CA ALA A 34 3.05 -17.22 2.85
C ALA A 34 3.77 -18.50 3.29
N HIS A 35 4.81 -18.39 4.12
CA HIS A 35 5.51 -19.54 4.71
C HIS A 35 4.76 -20.22 5.85
N THR A 36 3.84 -19.52 6.50
CA THR A 36 3.11 -20.00 7.68
C THR A 36 1.74 -20.58 7.30
N PHE A 37 1.03 -19.94 6.36
CA PHE A 37 -0.35 -20.30 6.01
C PHE A 37 -0.48 -21.22 4.79
N LEU A 38 0.53 -21.30 3.91
CA LEU A 38 0.49 -22.21 2.76
C LEU A 38 1.23 -23.52 3.05
N PRO A 39 0.76 -24.65 2.47
CA PRO A 39 1.45 -25.92 2.61
C PRO A 39 2.83 -25.88 1.92
N LYS A 40 3.78 -26.67 2.42
CA LYS A 40 5.19 -26.65 1.93
C LYS A 40 5.33 -27.03 0.45
N ASN A 41 4.37 -27.78 -0.09
CA ASN A 41 4.30 -28.21 -1.49
C ASN A 41 3.43 -27.29 -2.37
N ALA A 42 2.97 -26.14 -1.84
CA ALA A 42 2.21 -25.16 -2.62
C ALA A 42 2.98 -24.75 -3.88
N ARG A 43 2.25 -24.52 -4.97
CA ARG A 43 2.89 -24.10 -6.23
C ARG A 43 3.54 -22.73 -6.03
N ARG A 44 4.64 -22.48 -6.75
CA ARG A 44 5.32 -21.17 -6.72
C ARG A 44 4.37 -20.02 -7.06
N THR A 45 3.45 -20.24 -7.99
CA THR A 45 2.43 -19.25 -8.36
C THR A 45 1.53 -18.90 -7.19
N GLU A 46 0.97 -19.89 -6.49
CA GLU A 46 0.10 -19.66 -5.32
C GLU A 46 0.84 -18.92 -4.20
N ARG A 47 2.12 -19.24 -4.03
CA ARG A 47 2.97 -18.59 -3.03
C ARG A 47 3.25 -17.13 -3.36
N TRP A 48 3.59 -16.81 -4.60
CA TRP A 48 3.77 -15.43 -5.03
C TRP A 48 2.45 -14.66 -5.02
N THR A 49 1.34 -15.28 -5.41
CA THR A 49 0.00 -14.68 -5.29
C THR A 49 -0.35 -14.37 -3.84
N PHE A 50 -0.05 -15.26 -2.89
CA PHE A 50 -0.25 -14.97 -1.46
C PHE A 50 0.58 -13.77 -1.02
N ILE A 51 1.87 -13.75 -1.35
CA ILE A 51 2.77 -12.65 -0.95
C ILE A 51 2.26 -11.32 -1.51
N TRP A 52 1.88 -11.29 -2.79
CA TRP A 52 1.31 -10.11 -3.42
C TRP A 52 0.03 -9.64 -2.70
N LEU A 53 -0.97 -10.50 -2.53
CA LEU A 53 -2.24 -10.15 -1.87
C LEU A 53 -2.06 -9.72 -0.40
N ALA A 54 -1.14 -10.35 0.33
CA ALA A 54 -0.86 -10.01 1.72
C ALA A 54 -0.12 -8.68 1.84
N PHE A 55 0.86 -8.44 0.96
CA PHE A 55 1.52 -7.15 0.86
C PHE A 55 0.53 -6.04 0.53
N ASP A 56 -0.31 -6.28 -0.47
CA ASP A 56 -1.33 -5.34 -0.95
C ASP A 56 -2.36 -4.98 0.14
N ALA A 57 -2.94 -5.98 0.82
CA ALA A 57 -3.82 -5.76 1.97
C ALA A 57 -3.16 -4.92 3.08
N LEU A 58 -1.89 -5.17 3.37
CA LEU A 58 -1.14 -4.43 4.39
C LEU A 58 -0.88 -2.98 3.95
N ILE A 59 -0.58 -2.73 2.67
CA ILE A 59 -0.42 -1.38 2.14
C ILE A 59 -1.74 -0.59 2.27
N HIS A 60 -2.86 -1.18 1.85
CA HIS A 60 -4.18 -0.58 2.00
C HIS A 60 -4.45 -0.19 3.46
N PHE A 61 -4.28 -1.12 4.41
CA PHE A 61 -4.62 -0.82 5.81
C PHE A 61 -3.62 0.11 6.52
N SER A 62 -2.33 0.04 6.19
CA SER A 62 -1.31 0.83 6.90
C SER A 62 -0.98 2.14 6.20
N PHE A 63 -0.58 2.12 4.94
CA PHE A 63 -0.17 3.32 4.22
C PHE A 63 -1.41 4.12 3.82
N GLU A 64 -2.29 3.56 2.99
CA GLU A 64 -3.48 4.28 2.49
C GLU A 64 -4.45 4.61 3.63
N GLY A 65 -4.61 3.70 4.60
CA GLY A 65 -5.36 3.97 5.83
C GLY A 65 -4.79 5.17 6.62
N SER A 66 -3.46 5.32 6.68
CA SER A 66 -2.84 6.50 7.30
C SER A 66 -3.06 7.77 6.48
N PHE A 67 -3.07 7.71 5.15
CA PHE A 67 -3.41 8.84 4.30
C PHE A 67 -4.86 9.28 4.52
N LEU A 68 -5.81 8.34 4.48
CA LEU A 68 -7.21 8.63 4.77
C LEU A 68 -7.36 9.28 6.14
N TRP A 69 -6.72 8.72 7.16
CA TRP A 69 -6.71 9.33 8.48
C TRP A 69 -6.19 10.77 8.45
N LEU A 70 -5.15 11.09 7.67
CA LEU A 70 -4.61 12.44 7.58
C LEU A 70 -5.41 13.38 6.66
N SER A 71 -6.36 12.88 5.88
CA SER A 71 -7.07 13.62 4.83
C SER A 71 -8.59 13.71 5.02
N VAL A 72 -9.15 13.10 6.08
CA VAL A 72 -10.59 13.18 6.41
C VAL A 72 -10.87 14.10 7.60
N PHE A 73 -12.13 14.52 7.75
CA PHE A 73 -12.60 15.41 8.82
C PHE A 73 -11.87 16.77 8.88
N GLY A 74 -11.57 17.35 7.71
CA GLY A 74 -10.93 18.67 7.59
C GLY A 74 -9.41 18.65 7.81
N ARG A 75 -8.80 17.48 7.97
CA ARG A 75 -7.35 17.32 8.06
C ARG A 75 -6.71 17.26 6.67
N GLN A 76 -5.44 17.63 6.61
CA GLN A 76 -4.62 17.52 5.39
C GLN A 76 -3.20 17.10 5.78
N VAL A 77 -2.53 16.36 4.90
CA VAL A 77 -1.17 15.87 5.11
C VAL A 77 -0.17 17.02 5.37
N ASN A 78 -0.28 18.11 4.60
CA ASN A 78 0.61 19.25 4.70
C ASN A 78 0.56 19.99 6.04
N THR A 79 -0.61 19.99 6.70
CA THR A 79 -0.80 20.66 8.00
C THR A 79 -0.61 19.72 9.19
N SER A 80 -0.44 18.42 8.94
CA SER A 80 -0.33 17.40 9.97
C SER A 80 1.13 17.13 10.38
N THR A 81 1.33 16.72 11.62
CA THR A 81 2.65 16.35 12.15
C THR A 81 2.71 14.86 12.47
N GLY A 82 3.88 14.25 12.30
CA GLY A 82 4.10 12.83 12.62
C GLY A 82 4.85 12.09 11.51
N PRO A 83 5.24 10.82 11.76
CA PRO A 83 6.04 10.04 10.81
C PRO A 83 5.30 9.77 9.50
N PHE A 84 4.02 9.35 9.56
CA PHE A 84 3.20 9.15 8.36
C PHE A 84 2.92 10.47 7.62
N ALA A 85 2.74 11.58 8.33
CA ALA A 85 2.56 12.89 7.69
C ALA A 85 3.85 13.34 6.97
N ALA A 86 5.03 13.07 7.55
CA ALA A 86 6.30 13.34 6.89
C ALA A 86 6.49 12.48 5.64
N MET A 87 6.21 11.17 5.73
CA MET A 87 6.26 10.24 4.60
C MET A 87 5.33 10.69 3.46
N TRP A 88 4.07 10.99 3.76
CA TRP A 88 3.12 11.42 2.75
C TRP A 88 3.47 12.78 2.14
N ARG A 89 4.17 13.67 2.86
CA ARG A 89 4.72 14.90 2.25
C ARG A 89 5.84 14.62 1.27
N GLU A 90 6.71 13.63 1.54
CA GLU A 90 7.71 13.21 0.55
C GLU A 90 7.05 12.60 -0.67
N TYR A 91 6.02 11.77 -0.48
CA TYR A 91 5.21 11.27 -1.58
C TYR A 91 4.51 12.41 -2.35
N ALA A 92 4.01 13.43 -1.64
CA ALA A 92 3.36 14.58 -2.25
C ALA A 92 4.31 15.46 -3.08
N ALA A 93 5.63 15.32 -2.90
CA ALA A 93 6.59 15.97 -3.79
C ALA A 93 6.57 15.36 -5.20
N ALA A 94 6.17 14.09 -5.33
CA ALA A 94 5.95 13.43 -6.62
C ALA A 94 4.54 13.68 -7.17
N ASP A 95 3.52 13.74 -6.30
CA ASP A 95 2.15 14.11 -6.66
C ASP A 95 1.50 15.00 -5.59
N PHE A 96 1.38 16.30 -5.90
CA PHE A 96 0.93 17.30 -4.94
C PHE A 96 -0.46 17.03 -4.36
N ARG A 97 -1.32 16.27 -5.04
CA ARG A 97 -2.68 15.96 -4.58
C ARG A 97 -2.68 15.19 -3.27
N TRP A 98 -1.62 14.41 -3.00
CA TRP A 98 -1.45 13.66 -1.75
C TRP A 98 -1.07 14.55 -0.55
N GLY A 99 -0.67 15.80 -0.80
CA GLY A 99 -0.43 16.80 0.25
C GLY A 99 -1.71 17.44 0.78
N PHE A 100 -2.78 17.39 -0.02
CA PHE A 100 -4.08 17.99 0.25
C PHE A 100 -5.16 16.90 0.36
N ALA A 101 -6.33 17.24 0.90
CA ALA A 101 -7.47 16.34 0.91
C ALA A 101 -8.22 16.40 -0.44
N ASP A 102 -7.54 16.06 -1.54
CA ASP A 102 -8.17 16.04 -2.86
C ASP A 102 -9.34 15.04 -2.88
N PRO A 103 -10.58 15.47 -3.22
CA PRO A 103 -11.75 14.60 -3.14
C PRO A 103 -11.66 13.36 -4.03
N THR A 104 -10.97 13.42 -5.17
CA THR A 104 -10.82 12.26 -6.08
C THR A 104 -9.90 11.23 -5.46
N VAL A 105 -8.73 11.66 -4.98
CA VAL A 105 -7.78 10.77 -4.30
C VAL A 105 -8.41 10.20 -3.03
N VAL A 106 -8.96 11.03 -2.16
CA VAL A 106 -9.59 10.57 -0.90
C VAL A 106 -10.74 9.60 -1.16
N SER A 107 -11.57 9.81 -2.20
CA SER A 107 -12.66 8.90 -2.53
C SER A 107 -12.17 7.54 -3.03
N LEU A 108 -11.12 7.53 -3.85
CA LEU A 108 -10.51 6.28 -4.32
C LEU A 108 -9.84 5.52 -3.19
N GLU A 109 -9.06 6.21 -2.36
CA GLU A 109 -8.40 5.60 -1.21
C GLU A 109 -9.42 5.05 -0.21
N LEU A 110 -10.60 5.66 -0.08
CA LEU A 110 -11.67 5.09 0.75
C LEU A 110 -12.14 3.74 0.20
N LEU A 111 -12.23 3.60 -1.13
CA LEU A 111 -12.61 2.35 -1.80
C LEU A 111 -11.50 1.29 -1.71
N THR A 112 -10.23 1.67 -1.81
CA THR A 112 -9.11 0.73 -1.69
C THR A 112 -8.99 0.23 -0.25
N VAL A 113 -9.08 1.11 0.75
CA VAL A 113 -8.98 0.74 2.17
C VAL A 113 -10.18 -0.08 2.64
N LEU A 114 -11.41 0.29 2.28
CA LEU A 114 -12.63 -0.39 2.76
C LEU A 114 -13.14 -1.48 1.81
N GLY A 115 -12.69 -1.50 0.57
CA GLY A 115 -13.09 -2.46 -0.45
C GLY A 115 -11.95 -3.41 -0.83
N ALA A 116 -10.88 -2.89 -1.43
CA ALA A 116 -9.76 -3.71 -1.93
C ALA A 116 -9.04 -4.46 -0.79
N GLY A 117 -8.65 -3.77 0.29
CA GLY A 117 -7.99 -4.39 1.45
C GLY A 117 -8.76 -5.58 2.02
N PRO A 118 -10.06 -5.44 2.37
CA PRO A 118 -10.88 -6.57 2.82
C PRO A 118 -11.05 -7.66 1.76
N LEU A 119 -11.14 -7.30 0.48
CA LEU A 119 -11.20 -8.26 -0.62
C LEU A 119 -9.90 -9.07 -0.71
N CYS A 120 -8.73 -8.45 -0.53
CA CYS A 120 -7.44 -9.14 -0.47
C CYS A 120 -7.40 -10.16 0.68
N CYS A 121 -7.86 -9.77 1.87
CA CYS A 121 -8.01 -10.70 3.00
C CYS A 121 -8.95 -11.87 2.69
N TYR A 122 -10.07 -11.60 2.01
CA TYR A 122 -11.00 -12.64 1.58
C TYR A 122 -10.37 -13.59 0.57
N ILE A 123 -9.63 -13.09 -0.42
CA ILE A 123 -8.94 -13.92 -1.40
C ILE A 123 -7.85 -14.76 -0.73
N LEU A 124 -7.09 -14.20 0.21
CA LEU A 124 -6.10 -14.94 1.01
C LEU A 124 -6.75 -16.10 1.77
N TYR A 125 -7.93 -15.87 2.36
CA TYR A 125 -8.71 -16.92 3.00
C TYR A 125 -9.13 -18.02 2.01
N LEU A 126 -9.63 -17.65 0.83
CA LEU A 126 -9.97 -18.62 -0.22
C LEU A 126 -8.75 -19.42 -0.71
N LEU A 127 -7.60 -18.74 -0.85
CA LEU A 127 -6.33 -19.34 -1.25
C LEU A 127 -5.86 -20.37 -0.21
N ALA A 128 -5.94 -20.05 1.08
CA ALA A 128 -5.59 -20.95 2.17
C ALA A 128 -6.48 -22.20 2.23
N ARG A 129 -7.75 -22.08 1.81
CA ARG A 129 -8.69 -23.23 1.70
C ARG A 129 -8.57 -24.00 0.38
N GLY A 130 -7.78 -23.53 -0.58
CA GLY A 130 -7.69 -24.13 -1.92
C GLY A 130 -8.94 -23.89 -2.79
N ASP A 131 -9.81 -22.95 -2.43
CA ASP A 131 -11.08 -22.68 -3.12
C ASP A 131 -10.84 -22.01 -4.49
N HIS A 132 -11.41 -22.56 -5.56
CA HIS A 132 -11.23 -22.06 -6.92
C HIS A 132 -11.90 -20.69 -7.16
N ALA A 133 -12.87 -20.30 -6.32
CA ALA A 133 -13.50 -18.98 -6.39
C ALA A 133 -12.49 -17.84 -6.27
N ARG A 134 -11.31 -18.09 -5.68
CA ARG A 134 -10.21 -17.12 -5.60
C ARG A 134 -9.84 -16.51 -6.95
N HIS A 135 -9.88 -17.28 -8.04
CA HIS A 135 -9.45 -16.80 -9.35
C HIS A 135 -10.37 -15.71 -9.89
N TYR A 136 -11.66 -15.87 -9.68
CA TYR A 136 -12.64 -14.84 -10.04
C TYR A 136 -12.36 -13.54 -9.28
N TRP A 137 -12.20 -13.64 -7.96
CA TRP A 137 -11.97 -12.47 -7.11
C TRP A 137 -10.62 -11.80 -7.35
N ILE A 138 -9.57 -12.55 -7.70
CA ILE A 138 -8.28 -11.97 -8.12
C ILE A 138 -8.46 -11.11 -9.38
N VAL A 139 -9.22 -11.58 -10.37
CA VAL A 139 -9.48 -10.78 -11.59
C VAL A 139 -10.27 -9.51 -11.26
N VAL A 140 -11.28 -9.60 -10.40
CA VAL A 140 -12.06 -8.44 -9.94
C VAL A 140 -11.16 -7.43 -9.24
N LEU A 141 -10.35 -7.88 -8.28
CA LEU A 141 -9.41 -7.05 -7.54
C LEU A 141 -8.40 -6.37 -8.48
N SER A 142 -7.70 -7.13 -9.32
CA SER A 142 -6.69 -6.57 -10.24
C SER A 142 -7.31 -5.56 -11.21
N THR A 143 -8.55 -5.77 -11.64
CA THR A 143 -9.25 -4.80 -12.49
C THR A 143 -9.55 -3.50 -11.74
N ALA A 144 -9.98 -3.60 -10.47
CA ALA A 144 -10.23 -2.44 -9.62
C ALA A 144 -8.96 -1.64 -9.33
N GLU A 145 -7.84 -2.32 -9.04
CA GLU A 145 -6.53 -1.67 -8.81
C GLU A 145 -6.03 -0.94 -10.06
N ILE A 146 -6.15 -1.55 -11.25
CA ILE A 146 -5.78 -0.91 -12.52
C ILE A 146 -6.66 0.34 -12.75
N TYR A 147 -7.96 0.24 -12.51
CA TYR A 147 -8.88 1.37 -12.65
C TYR A 147 -8.52 2.51 -11.69
N GLY A 148 -8.27 2.22 -10.41
CA GLY A 148 -7.83 3.20 -9.42
C GLY A 148 -6.56 3.93 -9.85
N GLY A 149 -5.54 3.19 -10.30
CA GLY A 149 -4.29 3.76 -10.80
C GLY A 149 -4.48 4.65 -12.04
N CYS A 150 -5.42 4.32 -12.93
CA CYS A 150 -5.73 5.14 -14.09
C CYS A 150 -6.45 6.45 -13.71
N VAL A 151 -7.38 6.42 -12.75
CA VAL A 151 -8.08 7.63 -12.30
C VAL A 151 -7.18 8.53 -11.46
N CYS A 152 -6.32 7.94 -10.63
CA CYS A 152 -5.33 8.69 -9.84
C CYS A 152 -4.21 9.31 -10.68
N ASN A 153 -3.96 8.91 -11.93
CA ASN A 153 -2.89 9.49 -12.76
C ASN A 153 -3.38 10.49 -13.82
N GLY A 154 -4.68 10.82 -13.82
CA GLY A 154 -5.30 11.83 -14.68
C GLY A 154 -5.22 13.25 -14.15
#